data_AF-A0A432UEJ4-F1
#
_entry.id   AF-A0A432UEJ4-F1
#
_cell.length_a   1.000
_cell.length_b   1.000
_cell.length_c   1.000
_cell.angle_alpha   90.00
_cell.angle_beta   90.00
_cell.angle_gamma   90.00
#
_symmetry.space_group_name_H-M   'P 1'
#
loop_
_entity.id
_entity.type
_entity.pdbx_description
1 polymer ?
#
loop_
_entity_poly.entity_id
_entity_poly.type
_entity_poly.pdbx_seq_one_letter_code
_entity_poly.pdbx_strand_id
1 'polypeptide(L)' 'MAHRFDPRKKHKLESEERRRLLPPEAVLELLELTPGETLVDLGCGPGYFALPAAERLGPKGR' A
#
# COMPACT_ATOMS: atom_id res chain seq x y z
N MET A 1 -17.33 12.85 -14.44
CA MET A 1 -17.64 11.47 -14.00
C MET A 1 -16.32 10.80 -13.63
N ALA A 2 -16.15 10.35 -12.39
CA ALA A 2 -14.86 9.82 -11.93
C ALA A 2 -14.55 8.50 -12.65
N HIS A 3 -13.36 8.41 -13.26
CA HIS A 3 -12.89 7.19 -13.90
C HIS A 3 -12.57 6.14 -12.82
N ARG A 4 -13.41 5.10 -12.71
CA ARG A 4 -13.20 3.98 -11.79
C ARG A 4 -12.22 2.97 -12.40
N PHE A 5 -11.28 2.47 -11.62
CA PHE A 5 -10.36 1.41 -12.04
C PHE A 5 -11.15 0.16 -12.46
N ASP A 6 -10.74 -0.47 -13.57
CA ASP A 6 -11.36 -1.72 -14.06
C ASP A 6 -10.80 -2.92 -13.28
N PRO A 7 -11.61 -3.63 -12.47
CA PRO A 7 -11.13 -4.75 -11.65
C PRO A 7 -10.48 -5.88 -12.44
N ARG A 8 -10.83 -6.04 -13.73
CA ARG A 8 -10.21 -7.05 -14.62
C ARG A 8 -8.71 -6.79 -14.84
N LYS A 9 -8.25 -5.56 -14.59
CA LYS A 9 -6.86 -5.15 -14.70
C LYS A 9 -6.10 -5.24 -13.37
N LYS A 10 -6.61 -5.96 -12.36
CA LYS A 10 -5.98 -6.07 -11.03
C LYS A 10 -4.49 -6.45 -11.06
N HIS A 11 -4.07 -7.28 -12.03
CA HIS A 11 -2.67 -7.66 -12.20
C HIS A 11 -1.71 -6.47 -12.36
N LYS A 12 -2.21 -5.31 -12.84
CA LYS A 12 -1.41 -4.08 -12.92
C LYS A 12 -1.07 -3.50 -11.56
N LEU A 13 -1.91 -3.72 -10.54
CA LEU A 13 -1.73 -3.22 -9.18
C LEU A 13 -0.60 -3.96 -8.43
N GLU A 14 -0.18 -5.12 -8.91
CA GLU A 14 0.89 -5.95 -8.31
C GLU A 14 2.04 -6.18 -9.31
N SER A 15 2.02 -5.49 -10.45
CA SER A 15 2.99 -5.71 -11.51
C SER A 15 4.41 -5.31 -11.11
N GLU A 16 5.41 -6.00 -11.66
CA GLU A 16 6.82 -5.66 -11.51
C GLU A 16 7.13 -4.22 -11.96
N GLU A 17 6.45 -3.75 -13.00
CA GLU A 17 6.55 -2.35 -13.45
C GLU A 17 6.14 -1.38 -12.33
N ARG A 18 5.01 -1.64 -11.67
CA ARG A 18 4.55 -0.84 -10.53
C ARG A 18 5.55 -0.89 -9.37
N ARG A 19 6.16 -2.05 -9.12
CA ARG A 19 7.20 -2.21 -8.09
C ARG A 19 8.46 -1.42 -8.37
N ARG A 20 8.87 -1.30 -9.63
CA ARG A 20 10.00 -0.46 -10.03
C ARG A 20 9.69 1.03 -9.90
N LEU A 21 8.48 1.45 -10.26
CA LEU A 21 8.07 2.86 -10.23
C LEU A 21 7.73 3.36 -8.82
N LEU A 22 7.09 2.51 -8.02
CA LEU A 22 6.58 2.82 -6.69
C LEU A 22 6.87 1.64 -5.73
N PRO A 23 8.13 1.43 -5.34
CA PRO A 23 8.50 0.40 -4.38
C PRO A 23 7.84 0.71 -3.02
N PRO A 24 6.99 -0.18 -2.48
CA PRO A 24 6.20 0.12 -1.30
C PRO A 24 7.07 0.37 -0.07
N GLU A 25 8.19 -0.34 0.07
CA GLU A 25 9.08 -0.22 1.21
C GLU A 25 9.70 1.18 1.30
N ALA A 26 10.17 1.72 0.17
CA ALA A 26 10.78 3.06 0.12
C ALA A 26 9.74 4.17 0.31
N VAL A 27 8.52 4.00 -0.21
CA VAL A 27 7.44 4.99 0.02
C VAL A 27 7.05 5.01 1.50
N LEU A 28 6.93 3.86 2.15
CA LEU A 28 6.55 3.78 3.56
C LEU A 28 7.64 4.29 4.50
N GLU A 29 8.92 4.23 4.11
CA GLU A 29 10.02 4.85 4.87
C GLU A 29 9.86 6.36 5.01
N LEU A 30 9.32 7.02 3.99
CA LEU A 30 9.08 8.47 4.02
C LEU A 30 7.98 8.89 5.01
N LEU A 31 7.14 7.94 5.44
CA LEU A 31 6.06 8.21 6.39
C LEU A 31 6.52 8.09 7.85
N GLU A 32 7.74 7.60 8.10
CA GLU A 32 8.33 7.45 9.45
C GLU A 32 7.40 6.74 10.45
N LEU A 33 6.64 5.73 9.97
CA LEU A 33 5.62 5.03 10.76
C LEU A 33 6.19 4.43 12.04
N THR A 34 5.50 4.64 13.16
CA THR A 34 5.89 4.09 14.46
C THR A 34 5.01 2.91 14.87
N PRO A 35 5.56 1.86 15.52
CA PRO A 35 4.76 0.72 15.95
C PRO A 35 3.61 1.12 16.89
N GLY A 36 2.41 0.64 16.60
CA GLY A 36 1.20 0.96 17.36
C GLY A 36 0.39 2.16 16.84
N GLU A 37 0.85 2.85 15.81
CA GLU A 37 0.07 3.91 15.14
C GLU A 37 -1.14 3.35 14.38
N THR A 38 -2.02 4.28 13.97
CA THR A 38 -3.17 3.98 13.12
C THR A 38 -2.94 4.56 11.72
N LEU A 39 -3.06 3.72 10.68
CA LEU A 39 -2.88 4.11 9.28
C LEU A 39 -4.09 3.70 8.44
N VAL A 40 -4.50 4.57 7.52
CA VAL A 40 -5.56 4.28 6.54
C VAL A 40 -4.99 4.35 5.13
N ASP A 41 -4.97 3.22 4.42
CA ASP A 41 -4.62 3.12 2.99
C ASP A 41 -5.90 3.19 2.14
N LEU A 42 -6.23 4.38 1.64
CA LEU A 42 -7.43 4.60 0.84
C LEU A 42 -7.27 4.05 -0.57
N GLY A 43 -8.15 3.12 -0.96
CA GLY A 43 -8.06 2.46 -2.27
C GLY A 43 -6.91 1.45 -2.34
N CYS A 44 -6.61 0.79 -1.23
CA CYS A 44 -5.50 -0.16 -1.06
C CYS A 44 -5.46 -1.31 -2.09
N GLY A 45 -6.58 -1.59 -2.76
CA GLY A 45 -6.67 -2.63 -3.77
C GLY A 45 -6.27 -4.00 -3.19
N PRO A 46 -5.26 -4.68 -3.74
CA PRO A 46 -4.77 -5.96 -3.22
C PRO A 46 -3.96 -5.83 -1.91
N GLY A 47 -3.77 -4.62 -1.38
CA GLY A 47 -2.99 -4.37 -0.16
C GLY A 47 -1.52 -4.05 -0.41
N TYR A 48 -1.20 -3.49 -1.57
CA TYR A 48 0.19 -3.26 -2.00
C TYR A 48 1.00 -2.36 -1.05
N PHE A 49 0.38 -1.35 -0.45
CA PHE A 49 1.00 -0.55 0.62
C PHE A 49 0.49 -0.96 2.00
N ALA A 50 -0.80 -1.30 2.13
CA ALA A 50 -1.40 -1.71 3.40
C ALA A 50 -0.69 -2.89 4.08
N LEU A 51 -0.28 -3.94 3.35
CA LEU A 51 0.33 -5.12 3.96
C LEU A 51 1.73 -4.82 4.51
N PRO A 52 2.68 -4.23 3.74
CA PRO A 52 3.98 -3.85 4.30
C PRO A 52 3.86 -2.77 5.38
N ALA A 53 2.86 -1.89 5.32
CA ALA A 53 2.60 -0.93 6.39
C ALA A 53 2.17 -1.63 7.68
N ALA A 54 1.30 -2.63 7.61
CA ALA A 54 0.87 -3.41 8.77
C ALA A 54 2.05 -4.13 9.45
N GLU A 55 3.00 -4.65 8.67
CA GLU A 55 4.23 -5.25 9.20
C GLU A 55 5.06 -4.23 10.01
N ARG A 56 5.18 -2.99 9.51
CA ARG A 56 5.92 -1.90 10.19
C ARG A 56 5.21 -1.41 11.46
N LEU A 57 3.88 -1.29 11.42
CA LEU A 57 3.06 -0.87 12.56
C LEU A 57 3.01 -1.93 13.67
N GLY A 58 3.25 -3.19 13.32
CA GLY A 58 3.29 -4.31 14.24
C GLY A 58 1.92 -4.68 14.84
N PRO A 59 1.88 -5.65 15.77
CA PRO A 59 0.63 -6.26 16.26
C PRO A 59 -0.28 -5.33 17.06
N LYS A 60 0.22 -4.15 17.47
CA LYS A 60 -0.56 -3.12 18.18
C LYS A 60 -1.06 -2.02 17.25
N GLY A 61 -0.58 -1.98 16.01
CA GLY A 61 -1.01 -1.03 15.00
C GLY A 61 -2.45 -1.28 14.56
N ARG A 62 -3.05 -0.27 13.93
CA ARG A 62 -4.41 -0.35 13.37
C ARG A 62 -4.49 0.20 11.96
#